data_AF-A0A7S3UI20-F1
#
_entry.id   AF-A0A7S3UI20-F1
#
_cell.length_a   1.000
_cell.length_b   1.000
_cell.length_c   1.000
_cell.angle_alpha   90.00
_cell.angle_beta   90.00
_cell.angle_gamma   90.00
#
_symmetry.space_group_name_H-M   'P 1'
#
loop_
_entity.id
_entity.type
_entity.pdbx_description
1 polymer ?
#
loop_
_entity_poly.entity_id
_entity_poly.type
_entity_poly.pdbx_seq_one_letter_code
_entity_poly.pdbx_strand_id
1 'polypeptide(L)'
;MYLAMSQYFARDNVALPGLAKHFKHESDEEREHAEMLMEYQVMRGGRVILGPLGAPPSEFDNAEKGDALHAASLALSLEKLNMDKLLELHAIADEANDCQLVDFLEGDLLRPQAESIDEAARMVTKLDRVGKGHGTWAFDRTLE
;
A
#
# COMPACT_ATOMS: atom_id res chain seq x y z
N MET A 1 -3.02 4.30 -6.25
CA MET A 1 -2.37 5.34 -5.43
C MET A 1 -0.86 5.21 -5.50
N TYR A 2 -0.30 4.04 -5.16
CA TYR A 2 1.15 3.79 -5.19
C TYR A 2 1.85 4.09 -6.51
N LEU A 3 1.24 3.76 -7.66
CA LEU A 3 1.81 4.15 -8.94
C LEU A 3 2.02 5.67 -9.07
N ALA A 4 1.10 6.50 -8.57
CA ALA A 4 1.25 7.95 -8.63
C ALA A 4 2.36 8.46 -7.70
N MET A 5 2.52 7.86 -6.51
CA MET A 5 3.66 8.14 -5.63
C MET A 5 4.98 7.79 -6.32
N SER A 6 5.06 6.59 -6.92
CA SER A 6 6.22 6.15 -7.69
C SER A 6 6.59 7.15 -8.78
N GLN A 7 5.62 7.59 -9.58
CA GLN A 7 5.86 8.56 -10.65
C GLN A 7 6.22 9.96 -10.14
N TYR A 8 5.75 10.35 -8.96
CA TYR A 8 6.17 11.60 -8.32
C TYR A 8 7.66 11.55 -7.92
N PHE A 9 8.09 10.49 -7.24
CA PHE A 9 9.49 10.36 -6.80
C PHE A 9 10.48 10.14 -7.94
N ALA A 10 10.01 9.63 -9.09
CA ALA A 10 10.79 9.46 -10.30
C ALA A 10 11.08 10.76 -11.06
N ARG A 11 10.41 11.88 -10.72
CA ARG A 11 10.64 13.17 -11.40
C ARG A 11 12.07 13.64 -11.20
N ASP A 12 12.64 14.30 -12.20
CA ASP A 12 14.02 14.81 -12.17
C ASP A 12 14.26 15.86 -11.07
N ASN A 13 13.21 16.60 -10.69
CA ASN A 13 13.25 17.61 -9.65
C ASN A 13 12.95 17.09 -8.22
N VAL A 14 12.58 15.81 -8.09
CA VAL A 14 12.43 15.10 -6.80
C VAL A 14 13.60 14.14 -6.61
N ALA A 15 13.88 13.32 -7.62
CA ALA A 15 15.06 12.47 -7.75
C ALA A 15 15.33 11.54 -6.55
N LEU A 16 14.30 10.81 -6.12
CA LEU A 16 14.37 9.78 -5.07
C LEU A 16 14.05 8.40 -5.68
N PRO A 17 14.98 7.81 -6.46
CA PRO A 17 14.75 6.59 -7.23
C PRO A 17 14.47 5.35 -6.36
N GLY A 18 15.01 5.28 -5.14
CA GLY A 18 14.75 4.18 -4.22
C GLY A 18 13.28 4.14 -3.78
N LEU A 19 12.72 5.28 -3.39
CA LEU A 19 11.30 5.44 -3.07
C LEU A 19 10.43 5.25 -4.32
N ALA A 20 10.86 5.72 -5.49
CA ALA A 20 10.15 5.50 -6.74
C ALA A 20 10.01 3.99 -7.05
N LYS A 21 11.09 3.23 -6.85
CA LYS A 21 11.13 1.79 -7.02
C LYS A 21 10.27 1.07 -5.97
N HIS A 22 10.39 1.45 -4.70
CA HIS A 22 9.58 0.89 -3.62
C HIS A 22 8.08 1.06 -3.90
N PHE A 23 7.60 2.28 -4.17
CA PHE A 23 6.17 2.47 -4.48
C PHE A 23 5.73 1.85 -5.80
N LYS A 24 6.65 1.57 -6.74
CA LYS A 24 6.32 0.78 -7.93
C LYS A 24 6.04 -0.67 -7.55
N HIS A 25 6.86 -1.24 -6.66
CA HIS A 25 6.69 -2.58 -6.13
C HIS A 25 5.36 -2.71 -5.38
N GLU A 26 5.07 -1.82 -4.42
CA GLU A 26 3.78 -1.77 -3.71
C GLU A 26 2.59 -1.68 -4.69
N SER A 27 2.73 -0.91 -5.77
CA SER A 27 1.68 -0.81 -6.78
C SER A 27 1.46 -2.10 -7.58
N ASP A 28 2.49 -2.92 -7.75
CA ASP A 28 2.38 -4.20 -8.43
C ASP A 28 1.82 -5.26 -7.47
N GLU A 29 2.27 -5.29 -6.21
CA GLU A 29 1.73 -6.17 -5.16
C GLU A 29 0.23 -5.93 -4.92
N GLU A 30 -0.21 -4.68 -4.79
CA GLU A 30 -1.64 -4.38 -4.64
C GLU A 30 -2.48 -4.79 -5.86
N ARG A 31 -1.87 -4.84 -7.05
CA ARG A 31 -2.54 -5.39 -8.23
C ARG A 31 -2.65 -6.90 -8.14
N GLU A 32 -1.63 -7.59 -7.65
CA GLU A 32 -1.66 -9.02 -7.38
C GLU A 32 -2.71 -9.38 -6.31
N HIS A 33 -2.84 -8.58 -5.25
CA HIS A 33 -3.92 -8.73 -4.25
C HIS A 33 -5.32 -8.62 -4.89
N ALA A 34 -5.52 -7.65 -5.78
CA ALA A 34 -6.78 -7.52 -6.51
C ALA A 34 -7.03 -8.71 -7.44
N GLU A 35 -6.01 -9.19 -8.15
CA GLU A 35 -6.08 -10.38 -9.00
C GLU A 35 -6.43 -11.64 -8.21
N MET A 36 -5.81 -11.84 -7.05
CA MET A 36 -6.11 -12.96 -6.15
C MET A 36 -7.58 -12.96 -5.70
N LEU A 37 -8.13 -11.81 -5.34
CA LEU A 37 -9.56 -11.68 -5.02
C LEU A 37 -10.48 -11.97 -6.22
N MET A 38 -10.09 -11.53 -7.41
CA MET A 38 -10.84 -11.81 -8.65
C MET A 38 -10.84 -13.30 -8.99
N GLU A 39 -9.69 -13.96 -8.87
CA GLU A 39 -9.54 -15.40 -9.08
C GLU A 39 -10.36 -16.18 -8.06
N TYR A 40 -10.30 -15.80 -6.78
CA TYR A 40 -11.12 -16.40 -5.73
C TYR A 40 -12.62 -16.26 -6.03
N GLN A 41 -13.06 -15.07 -6.46
CA GLN A 41 -14.45 -14.81 -6.83
C GLN A 41 -14.91 -15.71 -7.98
N VAL A 42 -14.09 -15.86 -9.03
CA VAL A 42 -14.40 -16.75 -10.17
C VAL A 42 -14.41 -18.22 -9.74
N MET A 43 -13.45 -18.63 -8.92
CA MET A 43 -13.33 -20.00 -8.40
C MET A 43 -14.59 -20.41 -7.62
N ARG A 44 -15.18 -19.50 -6.83
CA ARG A 44 -16.43 -19.72 -6.08
C ARG A 44 -17.69 -19.65 -6.95
N GLY A 45 -17.56 -19.43 -8.26
CA GLY A 45 -18.70 -19.29 -9.19
C GLY A 45 -19.35 -17.90 -9.16
N GLY A 46 -18.72 -16.93 -8.49
CA GLY A 46 -19.11 -15.53 -8.50
C GLY A 46 -18.79 -14.84 -9.83
N ARG A 47 -19.19 -13.57 -9.94
CA ARG A 47 -18.90 -12.73 -11.11
C ARG A 47 -18.14 -11.50 -10.65
N VAL A 48 -16.97 -11.27 -11.25
CA VAL A 48 -16.19 -10.06 -11.01
C VAL A 48 -16.86 -8.88 -11.71
N ILE A 49 -17.02 -7.77 -10.98
CA ILE A 49 -17.50 -6.49 -11.53
C ILE A 49 -16.42 -5.45 -11.22
N LEU A 50 -15.71 -5.00 -12.25
CA LEU A 50 -14.70 -3.95 -12.13
C LEU A 50 -15.38 -2.58 -12.10
N GLY A 51 -15.11 -1.81 -11.05
CA GLY A 51 -15.59 -0.44 -10.90
C GLY A 51 -14.61 0.60 -11.47
N PRO A 52 -15.08 1.83 -11.73
CA PRO A 52 -14.20 2.93 -12.10
C PRO A 52 -13.27 3.30 -10.94
N LEU A 53 -12.01 3.64 -11.26
CA LEU A 53 -11.04 4.14 -10.28
C LEU A 53 -10.99 5.67 -10.33
N GLY A 54 -11.04 6.31 -9.16
CA GLY A 54 -10.83 7.75 -9.04
C GLY A 54 -9.38 8.13 -9.41
N ALA A 55 -9.22 9.30 -10.03
CA ALA A 55 -7.89 9.82 -10.32
C ALA A 55 -7.13 10.09 -9.01
N PRO A 56 -5.94 9.51 -8.80
CA PRO A 56 -5.15 9.79 -7.60
C PRO A 56 -4.55 11.21 -7.67
N PRO A 57 -4.18 11.80 -6.52
CA PRO A 57 -3.35 13.00 -6.50
C PRO A 57 -2.00 12.75 -7.18
N SER A 58 -1.45 13.79 -7.80
CA SER A 58 -0.16 13.75 -8.49
C SER A 58 0.97 14.43 -7.71
N GLU A 59 0.64 15.23 -6.70
CA GLU A 59 1.60 15.96 -5.87
C GLU A 59 1.61 15.40 -4.45
N PHE A 60 2.81 15.24 -3.90
CA PHE A 60 3.04 14.73 -2.54
C PHE A 60 4.03 15.61 -1.77
N ASP A 61 4.26 16.83 -2.23
CA ASP A 61 5.10 17.78 -1.54
C ASP A 61 4.47 18.18 -0.20
N ASN A 62 5.30 18.36 0.82
CA ASN A 62 4.83 18.78 2.13
C ASN A 62 5.88 19.66 2.82
N ALA A 63 5.53 20.92 3.09
CA ALA A 63 6.45 21.88 3.67
C ALA A 63 6.95 21.46 5.06
N GLU A 64 6.09 20.88 5.90
CA GLU A 64 6.39 20.52 7.29
C GLU A 64 7.12 19.18 7.40
N LYS A 65 6.63 18.14 6.71
CA LYS A 65 7.18 16.78 6.80
C LYS A 65 8.28 16.48 5.78
N GLY A 66 8.26 17.16 4.64
CA GLY A 66 8.97 16.71 3.44
C GLY A 66 8.16 15.65 2.70
N ASP A 67 8.43 15.50 1.41
CA ASP A 67 7.70 14.62 0.52
C ASP A 67 7.83 13.13 0.88
N ALA A 68 9.04 12.65 1.16
CA ALA A 68 9.29 11.26 1.53
C ALA A 68 8.52 10.83 2.79
N LEU A 69 8.64 11.60 3.88
CA LEU A 69 7.93 11.30 5.13
C LEU A 69 6.41 11.46 4.97
N HIS A 70 5.96 12.43 4.17
CA HIS A 70 4.55 12.60 3.86
C HIS A 70 3.98 11.39 3.10
N ALA A 71 4.66 10.94 2.04
CA ALA A 71 4.24 9.79 1.25
C ALA A 71 4.27 8.49 2.06
N ALA A 72 5.31 8.25 2.86
CA ALA A 72 5.36 7.09 3.75
C ALA A 72 4.24 7.12 4.81
N SER A 73 3.90 8.30 5.34
CA SER A 73 2.77 8.45 6.25
C SER A 73 1.44 8.15 5.56
N LEU A 74 1.29 8.59 4.30
CA LEU A 74 0.10 8.32 3.51
C LEU A 74 -0.02 6.83 3.16
N ALA A 75 1.08 6.18 2.79
CA ALA A 75 1.15 4.73 2.58
C ALA A 75 0.70 3.97 3.83
N LEU A 76 1.26 4.29 5.01
CA LEU A 76 0.83 3.69 6.27
C LEU A 76 -0.68 3.89 6.55
N SER A 77 -1.23 5.06 6.22
CA SER A 77 -2.67 5.31 6.35
C SER A 77 -3.51 4.46 5.38
N LEU A 78 -3.02 4.23 4.16
CA LEU A 78 -3.67 3.35 3.18
C LEU A 78 -3.63 1.90 3.62
N GLU A 79 -2.49 1.40 4.09
CA GLU A 79 -2.36 0.03 4.61
C GLU A 79 -3.30 -0.24 5.79
N LYS A 80 -3.43 0.72 6.70
CA LYS A 80 -4.40 0.62 7.81
C LYS A 80 -5.84 0.63 7.33
N LEU A 81 -6.16 1.47 6.34
CA LEU A 81 -7.49 1.49 5.73
C LEU A 81 -7.79 0.16 5.03
N ASN A 82 -6.82 -0.43 4.32
CA ASN A 82 -6.95 -1.75 3.69
C ASN A 82 -7.23 -2.82 4.74
N MET A 83 -6.51 -2.83 5.87
CA MET A 83 -6.80 -3.74 6.98
C MET A 83 -8.23 -3.58 7.50
N ASP A 84 -8.70 -2.35 7.72
CA ASP A 84 -10.08 -2.11 8.15
C ASP A 84 -11.07 -2.68 7.12
N LYS A 85 -10.79 -2.55 5.81
CA LYS A 85 -11.64 -3.10 4.73
C LYS A 85 -11.60 -4.62 4.64
N LEU A 86 -10.44 -5.25 4.88
CA LEU A 86 -10.34 -6.70 4.95
C LEU A 86 -11.10 -7.25 6.17
N LEU A 87 -11.06 -6.56 7.31
CA LEU A 87 -11.83 -6.94 8.49
C LEU A 87 -13.34 -6.76 8.28
N GLU A 88 -13.77 -5.71 7.58
CA GLU A 88 -15.17 -5.55 7.16
C GLU A 88 -15.62 -6.71 6.25
N LEU A 89 -14.79 -7.11 5.27
CA LEU A 89 -15.07 -8.24 4.39
C LEU A 89 -15.11 -9.58 5.14
N HIS A 90 -14.19 -9.78 6.08
CA HIS A 90 -14.16 -10.94 6.96
C HIS A 90 -15.44 -11.04 7.81
N ALA A 91 -15.89 -9.93 8.40
CA ALA A 91 -17.13 -9.91 9.17
C ALA A 91 -18.36 -10.31 8.34
N ILE A 92 -18.43 -9.89 7.06
CA ILE A 92 -19.49 -10.31 6.14
C ILE A 92 -19.41 -11.82 5.87
N ALA A 93 -18.21 -12.36 5.67
CA ALA A 93 -18.00 -13.78 5.45
C ALA A 93 -18.41 -14.62 6.68
N ASP A 94 -18.07 -14.15 7.88
CA ASP A 94 -18.43 -14.80 9.15
C ASP A 94 -19.94 -14.75 9.40
N GLU A 95 -20.59 -13.60 9.19
CA GLU A 95 -22.06 -13.47 9.29
C GLU A 95 -22.78 -14.40 8.30
N ALA A 96 -22.22 -14.57 7.10
CA ALA A 96 -22.72 -15.50 6.10
C ALA A 96 -22.40 -16.98 6.39
N ASN A 97 -21.64 -17.28 7.46
CA ASN A 97 -21.10 -18.60 7.78
C ASN A 97 -20.28 -19.23 6.63
N ASP A 98 -19.58 -18.41 5.84
CA ASP A 98 -18.70 -18.87 4.77
C ASP A 98 -17.30 -19.14 5.31
N CYS A 99 -17.13 -20.31 5.92
CA CYS A 99 -15.87 -20.69 6.56
C CYS A 99 -14.67 -20.73 5.60
N GLN A 100 -14.89 -20.99 4.31
CA GLN A 100 -13.82 -21.09 3.33
C GLN A 100 -13.40 -19.72 2.79
N LEU A 101 -14.30 -18.72 2.80
CA LEU A 101 -13.92 -17.32 2.56
C LEU A 101 -13.18 -16.75 3.76
N VAL A 102 -13.64 -17.04 4.98
CA VAL A 102 -12.94 -16.66 6.21
C VAL A 102 -11.50 -17.19 6.21
N ASP A 103 -11.29 -18.48 5.97
CA ASP A 103 -9.97 -19.12 5.93
C ASP A 103 -9.04 -18.48 4.88
N PHE A 104 -9.56 -18.22 3.67
CA PHE A 104 -8.82 -17.52 2.62
C PHE A 104 -8.40 -16.10 3.03
N LEU A 105 -9.32 -15.31 3.61
CA LEU A 105 -9.01 -13.94 4.04
C LEU A 105 -7.97 -13.93 5.16
N GLU A 106 -8.07 -14.84 6.14
CA GLU A 106 -7.14 -14.95 7.25
C GLU A 106 -5.75 -15.40 6.82
N GLY A 107 -5.69 -16.38 5.92
CA GLY A 107 -4.44 -16.96 5.42
C GLY A 107 -3.70 -16.05 4.46
N ASP A 108 -4.38 -15.63 3.40
CA ASP A 108 -3.74 -15.05 2.21
C ASP A 108 -3.73 -13.51 2.20
N LEU A 109 -4.54 -12.84 3.03
CA LEU A 109 -4.65 -11.37 3.02
C LEU A 109 -4.38 -10.73 4.39
N LEU A 110 -5.08 -11.13 5.46
CA LEU A 110 -5.00 -10.46 6.76
C LEU A 110 -3.62 -10.60 7.42
N ARG A 111 -2.98 -11.77 7.31
CA ARG A 111 -1.63 -11.97 7.85
C ARG A 111 -0.59 -11.13 7.10
N PRO A 112 -0.45 -11.22 5.76
CA PRO A 112 0.44 -10.33 5.01
C PRO A 112 0.15 -8.85 5.28
N GLN A 113 -1.12 -8.45 5.36
CA GLN A 113 -1.50 -7.06 5.62
C GLN A 113 -0.95 -6.52 6.96
N ALA A 114 -0.87 -7.36 8.00
CA ALA A 114 -0.28 -6.97 9.28
C ALA A 114 1.24 -6.72 9.16
N GLU A 115 1.93 -7.50 8.32
CA GLU A 115 3.35 -7.33 8.02
C GLU A 115 3.59 -6.04 7.22
N SER A 116 2.79 -5.77 6.18
CA SER A 116 2.85 -4.53 5.39
C SER A 116 2.64 -3.28 6.26
N ILE A 117 1.72 -3.33 7.24
CA ILE A 117 1.52 -2.22 8.19
C ILE A 117 2.77 -2.00 9.07
N ASP A 118 3.40 -3.07 9.58
CA ASP A 118 4.63 -2.94 10.38
C ASP A 118 5.78 -2.37 9.54
N GLU A 119 5.93 -2.83 8.30
CA GLU A 119 6.94 -2.30 7.37
C GLU A 119 6.73 -0.81 7.10
N ALA A 120 5.52 -0.40 6.72
CA ALA A 120 5.18 1.00 6.49
C ALA A 120 5.40 1.85 7.76
N ALA A 121 5.04 1.35 8.94
CA ALA A 121 5.24 2.05 10.22
C ALA A 121 6.73 2.22 10.56
N ARG A 122 7.55 1.20 10.27
CA ARG A 122 9.01 1.28 10.42
C ARG A 122 9.62 2.27 9.44
N MET A 123 9.14 2.30 8.20
CA MET A 123 9.58 3.28 7.20
C MET A 123 9.33 4.71 7.69
N VAL A 124 8.11 5.00 8.17
CA VAL A 124 7.76 6.31 8.76
C VAL A 124 8.71 6.65 9.92
N THR A 125 8.94 5.71 10.84
CA THR A 125 9.82 5.93 12.00
C THR A 125 11.26 6.20 11.59
N LYS A 126 11.78 5.50 10.57
CA LYS A 126 13.13 5.72 10.04
C LYS A 126 13.25 7.09 9.39
N LEU A 127 12.29 7.46 8.53
CA LEU A 127 12.27 8.75 7.84
C LEU A 127 12.16 9.93 8.81
N ASP A 128 11.30 9.81 9.83
CA ASP A 128 11.18 10.82 10.89
C ASP A 128 12.49 10.98 11.67
N ARG A 129 13.18 9.87 11.97
CA ARG A 129 14.46 9.87 12.69
C ARG A 129 15.60 10.49 11.89
N VAL A 130 15.71 10.19 10.59
CA VAL A 130 16.80 10.72 9.76
C VAL A 130 16.55 12.17 9.32
N GLY A 131 15.29 12.61 9.32
CA GLY A 131 14.89 13.95 8.94
C GLY A 131 15.08 14.24 7.44
N LYS A 132 14.91 15.51 7.08
CA LYS A 132 14.95 16.01 5.70
C LYS A 132 16.36 16.09 5.13
N GLY A 133 16.45 16.27 3.81
CA GLY A 133 17.70 16.57 3.11
C GLY A 133 18.61 15.34 3.07
N HIS A 134 19.80 15.42 3.66
CA HIS A 134 20.78 14.32 3.63
C HIS A 134 20.22 13.02 4.26
N GLY A 135 19.37 13.12 5.28
CA GLY A 135 18.73 11.95 5.89
C GLY A 135 17.83 11.19 4.92
N THR A 136 16.93 11.91 4.26
CA THR A 136 16.05 11.37 3.21
C THR A 136 16.85 10.78 2.05
N TRP A 137 17.86 11.50 1.56
CA TRP A 137 18.73 11.01 0.49
C TRP A 137 19.46 9.72 0.89
N ALA A 138 20.03 9.66 2.09
CA ALA A 138 20.72 8.47 2.57
C ALA A 138 19.76 7.28 2.75
N PHE A 139 18.54 7.54 3.22
CA PHE A 139 17.49 6.53 3.35
C PHE A 139 17.05 5.98 1.98
N ASP A 140 16.83 6.85 1.00
CA ASP A 140 16.44 6.47 -0.37
C ASP A 140 17.43 5.46 -0.97
N ARG A 141 18.74 5.67 -0.76
CA ARG A 141 19.79 4.75 -1.21
C ARG A 141 19.77 3.37 -0.54
N THR A 142 19.08 3.22 0.59
CA THR A 142 18.90 1.90 1.22
C THR A 142 17.76 1.10 0.58
N LEU A 143 16.92 1.74 -0.23
CA LEU A 143 15.82 1.13 -0.97
C LEU A 143 16.17 0.77 -2.42
N GLU A 144 17.33 1.23 -2.92
CA GLU A 144 17.85 0.85 -4.25
C GLU A 144 18.31 -0.61 -4.30
#